data_AF-A0A7L4CRZ3-F1
#
_entry.id   AF-A0A7L4CRZ3-F1
#
_cell.length_a   1.000
_cell.length_b   1.000
_cell.length_c   1.000
_cell.angle_alpha   90.00
_cell.angle_beta   90.00
_cell.angle_gamma   90.00
#
_symmetry.space_group_name_H-M   'P 1'
#
loop_
_entity.id
_entity.type
_entity.pdbx_description
1 polymer ?
#
loop_
_entity_poly.entity_id
_entity_poly.type
_entity_poly.pdbx_seq_one_letter_code
_entity_poly.pdbx_strand_id
1 'polypeptide(L)'
;WGWRAVGAPSRRVGVPVPGAPRTHPPPVPQLEPNVARVGRVAARLCQDLHVAPPAICRQAVQLFQRDVVAAWARSVLRPGEACGLLLGHGCGHWDIYGDWNVSLPATPKPPVRPPQPPPPGAPTARLLFLTDLHWDRHYTPGSEPACPDPLCCRGAARPGPGGAGFWGEYGKCDLPLHTIEALLAQLPPASDAFAAAYWT
;
A
#
# COMPACT_ATOMS: atom_id res chain seq x y z
N TRP A 1 16.51 0.23 -21.79
CA TRP A 1 16.29 -0.30 -20.42
C TRP A 1 16.23 -1.83 -20.52
N GLY A 2 17.39 -2.45 -20.40
CA GLY A 2 17.57 -3.88 -20.68
C GLY A 2 17.20 -4.73 -19.48
N TRP A 3 16.24 -5.64 -19.66
CA TRP A 3 15.90 -6.66 -18.68
C TRP A 3 16.90 -7.82 -18.81
N ARG A 4 17.84 -7.94 -17.86
CA ARG A 4 18.58 -9.19 -17.66
C ARG A 4 17.74 -10.09 -16.76
N ALA A 5 17.37 -11.25 -17.27
CA ALA A 5 16.83 -12.34 -16.48
C ALA A 5 17.86 -12.77 -15.43
N VAL A 6 17.53 -12.62 -14.15
CA VAL A 6 18.33 -13.18 -13.05
C VAL A 6 17.72 -14.54 -12.72
N GLY A 7 18.43 -15.61 -13.11
CA GLY A 7 18.06 -16.98 -12.78
C GLY A 7 18.12 -17.23 -11.27
N ALA A 8 17.16 -18.00 -10.76
CA ALA A 8 17.12 -18.41 -9.36
C ALA A 8 18.31 -19.33 -9.02
N PRO A 9 18.98 -19.16 -7.86
CA PRO A 9 20.02 -20.10 -7.44
C PRO A 9 19.38 -21.41 -6.96
N SER A 10 19.85 -22.52 -7.53
CA SER A 10 19.52 -23.88 -7.11
C SER A 10 19.90 -24.09 -5.64
N ARG A 11 18.90 -24.34 -4.77
CA ARG A 11 19.13 -24.79 -3.40
C ARG A 11 19.64 -26.24 -3.43
N ARG A 12 20.95 -26.44 -3.22
CA ARG A 12 21.47 -27.75 -2.83
C ARG A 12 20.97 -28.07 -1.43
N VAL A 13 20.14 -29.10 -1.31
CA VAL A 13 19.73 -29.67 -0.01
C VAL A 13 20.94 -30.43 0.54
N GLY A 14 21.59 -29.86 1.55
CA GLY A 14 22.63 -30.54 2.30
C GLY A 14 22.04 -31.61 3.22
N VAL A 15 22.59 -32.82 3.17
CA VAL A 15 22.27 -33.94 4.06
C VAL A 15 22.71 -33.59 5.50
N PRO A 16 21.91 -33.87 6.56
CA PRO A 16 22.30 -33.56 7.93
C PRO A 16 23.40 -34.50 8.42
N VAL A 17 24.50 -33.95 8.95
CA VAL A 17 25.52 -34.69 9.70
C VAL A 17 25.01 -34.87 11.15
N PRO A 18 24.92 -36.09 11.70
CA PRO A 18 24.53 -36.30 13.10
C PRO A 18 25.66 -35.84 14.03
N GLY A 19 25.38 -34.92 14.95
CA GLY A 19 26.29 -34.58 16.06
C GLY A 19 26.79 -33.13 16.13
N ALA A 20 26.32 -32.21 15.29
CA ALA A 20 26.66 -30.79 15.44
C ALA A 20 25.84 -30.15 16.60
N PRO A 21 26.47 -29.46 17.57
CA PRO A 21 25.73 -28.73 18.60
C PRO A 21 24.88 -27.65 17.94
N ARG A 22 23.59 -27.61 18.29
CA ARG A 22 22.67 -26.55 17.86
C ARG A 22 23.18 -25.22 18.41
N THR A 23 23.85 -24.42 17.58
CA THR A 23 24.06 -23.02 17.87
C THR A 23 22.69 -22.34 17.80
N HIS A 24 22.13 -22.01 18.95
CA HIS A 24 20.95 -21.16 19.01
C HIS A 24 21.27 -19.84 18.29
N PRO A 25 20.40 -19.35 17.39
CA PRO A 25 20.52 -17.98 16.94
C PRO A 25 20.46 -17.06 18.18
N PRO A 26 21.21 -15.95 18.20
CA PRO A 26 21.19 -15.03 19.33
C PRO A 26 19.74 -14.61 19.61
N PRO A 27 19.36 -14.41 20.89
CA PRO A 27 18.02 -14.00 21.24
C PRO A 27 17.65 -12.73 20.47
N VAL A 28 16.51 -12.75 19.79
CA VAL A 28 15.93 -11.57 19.15
C VAL A 28 15.82 -10.48 20.22
N PRO A 29 16.46 -9.31 20.05
CA PRO A 29 16.57 -8.31 21.12
C PRO A 29 15.17 -7.85 21.58
N GLN A 30 15.09 -7.46 22.84
CA GLN A 30 13.89 -7.17 23.65
C GLN A 30 13.02 -5.97 23.19
N LEU A 31 12.86 -5.72 21.88
CA LEU A 31 11.95 -4.70 21.34
C LEU A 31 10.47 -5.14 21.34
N GLU A 32 10.20 -6.45 21.30
CA GLU A 32 8.85 -7.02 21.21
C GLU A 32 7.89 -6.62 22.37
N PRO A 33 8.29 -6.59 23.66
CA PRO A 33 7.34 -6.29 24.75
C PRO A 33 6.90 -4.82 24.84
N ASN A 34 7.79 -3.87 24.57
CA ASN A 34 7.48 -2.44 24.64
C ASN A 34 6.67 -1.96 23.43
N VAL A 35 7.00 -2.45 22.23
CA VAL A 35 6.19 -2.19 21.02
C VAL A 35 4.78 -2.73 21.23
N ALA A 36 4.65 -3.96 21.73
CA ALA A 36 3.34 -4.54 22.04
C ALA A 36 2.58 -3.75 23.11
N ARG A 37 3.26 -3.12 24.08
CA ARG A 37 2.62 -2.25 25.06
C ARG A 37 2.03 -0.99 24.41
N VAL A 38 2.77 -0.33 23.54
CA VAL A 38 2.28 0.83 22.77
C VAL A 38 1.08 0.42 21.91
N GLY A 39 1.19 -0.72 21.20
CA GLY A 39 0.10 -1.27 20.40
C GLY A 39 -1.16 -1.55 21.22
N ARG A 40 -1.04 -2.13 22.43
CA ARG A 40 -2.21 -2.34 23.30
C ARG A 40 -2.89 -1.03 23.71
N VAL A 41 -2.12 0.01 24.04
CA VAL A 41 -2.66 1.33 24.38
C VAL A 41 -3.35 1.96 23.17
N ALA A 42 -2.72 1.94 21.99
CA ALA A 42 -3.29 2.48 20.76
C ALA A 42 -4.58 1.75 20.34
N ALA A 43 -4.60 0.41 20.43
CA ALA A 43 -5.79 -0.38 20.11
C ALA A 43 -6.95 -0.11 21.09
N ARG A 44 -6.66 0.11 22.38
CA ARG A 44 -7.67 0.51 23.37
C ARG A 44 -8.20 1.91 23.06
N LEU A 45 -7.33 2.88 22.80
CA LEU A 45 -7.74 4.24 22.45
C LEU A 45 -8.60 4.26 21.18
N CYS A 46 -8.25 3.48 20.16
CA CYS A 46 -9.06 3.31 18.94
C CYS A 46 -10.49 2.83 19.24
N GLN A 47 -10.63 1.90 20.19
CA GLN A 47 -11.93 1.37 20.63
C GLN A 47 -12.72 2.40 21.46
N ASP A 48 -12.08 3.02 22.44
CA ASP A 48 -12.71 3.99 23.34
C ASP A 48 -13.21 5.23 22.57
N LEU A 49 -12.46 5.65 21.54
CA LEU A 49 -12.82 6.74 20.64
C LEU A 49 -13.76 6.31 19.51
N HIS A 50 -14.21 5.05 19.46
CA HIS A 50 -15.13 4.52 18.44
C HIS A 50 -14.65 4.75 17.00
N VAL A 51 -13.34 4.66 16.74
CA VAL A 51 -12.75 4.90 15.42
C VAL A 51 -13.14 3.80 14.42
N ALA A 52 -13.13 2.55 14.87
CA ALA A 52 -13.50 1.38 14.07
C ALA A 52 -13.98 0.24 14.99
N PRO A 53 -14.60 -0.82 14.43
CA PRO A 53 -14.98 -1.98 15.21
C PRO A 53 -13.79 -2.59 15.98
N PRO A 54 -14.00 -3.16 17.18
CA PRO A 54 -12.90 -3.60 18.04
C PRO A 54 -11.92 -4.59 17.39
N ALA A 55 -12.43 -5.46 16.51
CA ALA A 55 -11.58 -6.39 15.76
C ALA A 55 -10.64 -5.65 14.79
N ILE A 56 -11.15 -4.65 14.06
CA ILE A 56 -10.39 -3.83 13.13
C ILE A 56 -9.33 -3.00 13.86
N CYS A 57 -9.69 -2.35 14.97
CA CYS A 57 -8.73 -1.61 15.80
C CYS A 57 -7.55 -2.51 16.23
N ARG A 58 -7.83 -3.73 16.72
CA ARG A 58 -6.78 -4.67 17.14
C ARG A 58 -5.90 -5.13 15.97
N GLN A 59 -6.52 -5.54 14.87
CA GLN A 59 -5.80 -6.08 13.71
C GLN A 59 -4.95 -5.01 13.02
N ALA A 60 -5.52 -3.82 12.79
CA ALA A 60 -4.80 -2.70 12.18
C ALA A 60 -3.60 -2.30 13.05
N VAL A 61 -3.80 -2.09 14.35
CA VAL A 61 -2.69 -1.74 15.25
C VAL A 61 -1.66 -2.87 15.31
N GLN A 62 -2.09 -4.14 15.36
CA GLN A 62 -1.16 -5.27 15.36
C GLN A 62 -0.28 -5.30 14.11
N LEU A 63 -0.87 -4.95 12.95
CA LEU A 63 -0.17 -4.88 11.67
C LEU A 63 0.86 -3.74 11.63
N PHE A 64 0.48 -2.54 12.05
CA PHE A 64 1.29 -1.33 11.86
C PHE A 64 2.21 -0.95 13.05
N GLN A 65 1.98 -1.49 14.25
CA GLN A 65 2.67 -1.05 15.48
C GLN A 65 4.20 -1.06 15.37
N ARG A 66 4.79 -2.05 14.67
CA ARG A 66 6.24 -2.19 14.58
C ARG A 66 6.82 -1.06 13.74
N ASP A 67 6.25 -0.82 12.55
CA ASP A 67 6.72 0.19 11.61
C ASP A 67 6.49 1.61 12.12
N VAL A 68 5.33 1.87 12.75
CA VAL A 68 5.04 3.18 13.32
C VAL A 68 5.97 3.51 14.49
N VAL A 69 6.17 2.58 15.43
CA VAL A 69 7.10 2.80 16.55
C VAL A 69 8.53 2.96 16.03
N ALA A 70 8.92 2.15 15.04
CA ALA A 70 10.22 2.25 14.38
C ALA A 70 10.44 3.61 13.68
N ALA A 71 9.42 4.13 13.00
CA ALA A 71 9.45 5.43 12.34
C ALA A 71 9.60 6.55 13.37
N TRP A 72 8.79 6.55 14.44
CA TRP A 72 8.88 7.53 15.52
C TRP A 72 10.23 7.50 16.23
N ALA A 73 10.75 6.31 16.57
CA ALA A 73 12.05 6.14 17.21
C ALA A 73 13.22 6.68 16.37
N ARG A 74 13.08 6.64 15.03
CA ARG A 74 14.12 7.11 14.08
C ARG A 74 13.89 8.53 13.57
N SER A 75 12.76 9.14 13.89
CA SER A 75 12.41 10.52 13.52
C SER A 75 12.12 11.32 14.78
N VAL A 76 10.85 11.52 15.13
CA VAL A 76 10.39 12.41 16.22
C VAL A 76 11.11 12.20 17.55
N LEU A 77 11.39 10.95 17.92
CA LEU A 77 12.00 10.59 19.19
C LEU A 77 13.53 10.45 19.11
N ARG A 78 14.12 10.70 17.94
CA ARG A 78 15.58 10.74 17.79
C ARG A 78 16.11 11.91 18.65
N PRO A 79 17.18 11.72 19.45
CA PRO A 79 17.63 12.75 20.39
C PRO A 79 17.86 14.12 19.75
N GLY A 80 18.51 14.18 18.58
CA GLY A 80 18.75 15.45 17.88
C GLY A 80 17.48 16.17 17.43
N GLU A 81 16.45 15.43 17.01
CA GLU A 81 15.14 16.01 16.63
C GLU A 81 14.43 16.53 17.88
N ALA A 82 14.19 15.64 18.85
CA ALA A 82 13.42 15.96 20.05
C ALA A 82 14.07 17.10 20.86
N CYS A 83 15.39 17.06 21.04
CA CYS A 83 16.11 18.12 21.75
C CYS A 83 16.18 19.42 20.94
N GLY A 84 16.34 19.34 19.62
CA GLY A 84 16.31 20.51 18.74
C GLY A 84 14.97 21.24 18.79
N LEU A 85 13.87 20.50 18.83
CA LEU A 85 12.52 21.05 18.96
C LEU A 85 12.28 21.71 20.33
N LEU A 86 12.70 21.05 21.41
CA LEU A 86 12.36 21.49 22.77
C LEU A 86 13.32 22.54 23.34
N LEU A 87 14.60 22.45 23.01
CA LEU A 87 15.68 23.26 23.62
C LEU A 87 16.41 24.14 22.59
N GLY A 88 16.00 24.07 21.32
CA GLY A 88 16.55 24.86 20.23
C GLY A 88 17.87 24.32 19.67
N HIS A 89 18.45 25.10 18.76
CA HIS A 89 19.59 24.71 17.91
C HIS A 89 20.87 24.34 18.68
N GLY A 90 21.03 24.78 19.93
CA GLY A 90 22.17 24.43 20.76
C GLY A 90 22.16 22.98 21.27
N CYS A 91 21.01 22.29 21.20
CA CYS A 91 20.85 20.91 21.68
C CYS A 91 20.57 19.91 20.54
N GLY A 92 20.10 20.39 19.39
CA GLY A 92 19.81 19.55 18.23
C GLY A 92 19.25 20.36 17.07
N HIS A 93 18.71 19.68 16.06
CA HIS A 93 18.07 20.30 14.90
C HIS A 93 16.78 19.53 14.61
N TRP A 94 15.67 20.25 14.48
CA TRP A 94 14.38 19.68 14.12
C TRP A 94 14.09 19.99 12.65
N ASP A 95 14.07 18.96 11.80
CA ASP A 95 13.85 19.10 10.34
C ASP A 95 12.76 18.19 9.78
N ILE A 96 11.97 17.54 10.64
CA ILE A 96 10.84 16.70 10.23
C ILE A 96 9.83 17.55 9.45
N TYR A 97 9.63 17.19 8.17
CA TYR A 97 8.86 17.93 7.19
C TYR A 97 9.36 19.35 6.90
N GLY A 98 10.65 19.62 7.14
CA GLY A 98 11.29 20.87 6.78
C GLY A 98 11.34 21.10 5.27
N ASP A 99 11.42 22.37 4.89
CA ASP A 99 11.52 22.78 3.50
C ASP A 99 12.78 22.21 2.85
N TRP A 100 12.63 21.72 1.62
CA TRP A 100 13.73 21.23 0.80
C TRP A 100 13.57 21.73 -0.63
N ASN A 101 14.69 21.92 -1.31
CA ASN A 101 14.73 22.43 -2.68
C ASN A 101 15.43 21.44 -3.62
N VAL A 102 14.98 21.43 -4.88
CA VAL A 102 15.69 20.74 -5.97
C VAL A 102 16.44 21.77 -6.80
N SER A 103 17.74 21.57 -6.94
CA SER A 103 18.54 22.38 -7.85
C SER A 103 18.35 21.88 -9.28
N LEU A 104 17.91 22.78 -10.17
CA LEU A 104 17.82 22.49 -11.60
C LEU A 104 19.18 22.67 -12.27
N PRO A 105 19.44 21.99 -13.41
CA PRO A 105 20.65 22.23 -14.19
C PRO A 105 20.76 23.69 -14.61
N ALA A 106 21.99 24.21 -14.71
CA ALA A 106 22.27 25.59 -15.14
C ALA A 106 21.88 25.88 -16.61
N THR A 107 21.50 24.84 -17.36
CA THR A 107 21.02 24.97 -18.74
C THR A 107 19.81 25.91 -18.79
N PRO A 108 19.86 26.99 -19.59
CA PRO A 108 18.75 27.93 -19.70
C PRO A 108 17.45 27.24 -20.10
N LYS A 109 16.34 27.61 -19.45
CA LYS A 109 15.01 27.13 -19.84
C LYS A 109 14.75 27.54 -21.30
N PRO A 110 14.43 26.60 -22.20
CA PRO A 110 14.11 26.95 -23.59
C PRO A 110 12.85 27.82 -23.64
N PRO A 111 12.70 28.68 -24.67
CA PRO A 111 11.49 29.46 -24.86
C PRO A 111 10.25 28.56 -24.87
N VAL A 112 9.21 28.98 -24.14
CA VAL A 112 7.95 28.22 -24.09
C VAL A 112 7.29 28.28 -25.46
N ARG A 113 7.12 27.11 -26.08
CA ARG A 113 6.39 26.94 -27.35
C ARG A 113 5.12 26.13 -27.08
N PRO A 114 3.92 26.73 -27.17
CA PRO A 114 2.68 25.99 -27.02
C PRO A 114 2.61 24.83 -28.03
N PRO A 115 2.05 23.67 -27.65
CA PRO A 115 1.75 22.60 -28.60
C PRO A 115 0.84 23.14 -29.71
N GLN A 116 1.21 22.88 -30.96
CA GLN A 116 0.39 23.23 -32.12
C GLN A 116 -0.59 22.09 -32.41
N PRO A 117 -1.82 22.37 -32.87
CA PRO A 117 -2.74 21.34 -33.32
C PRO A 117 -2.08 20.45 -34.40
N PRO A 118 -2.31 19.13 -34.37
CA PRO A 118 -1.79 18.25 -35.39
C PRO A 118 -2.42 18.58 -36.76
N PRO A 119 -1.67 18.46 -37.87
CA PRO A 119 -2.23 18.66 -39.20
C PRO A 119 -3.31 17.61 -39.51
N PRO A 120 -4.24 17.90 -40.45
CA PRO A 120 -5.22 16.91 -40.91
C PRO A 120 -4.54 15.60 -41.34
N GLY A 121 -5.00 14.47 -40.81
CA GLY A 121 -4.45 13.14 -41.11
C GLY A 121 -3.20 12.74 -40.32
N ALA A 122 -2.77 13.52 -39.33
CA ALA A 122 -1.68 13.11 -38.45
C ALA A 122 -1.99 11.78 -37.72
N PRO A 123 -0.99 10.90 -37.52
CA PRO A 123 -1.20 9.64 -36.82
C PRO A 123 -1.59 9.86 -35.36
N THR A 124 -2.53 9.07 -34.88
CA THR A 124 -2.98 9.09 -33.48
C THR A 124 -2.64 7.78 -32.79
N ALA A 125 -2.12 7.86 -31.57
CA ALA A 125 -1.98 6.71 -30.69
C ALA A 125 -3.16 6.65 -29.71
N ARG A 126 -3.69 5.46 -29.47
CA ARG A 126 -4.69 5.20 -28.43
C ARG A 126 -3.98 4.55 -27.24
N LEU A 127 -4.17 5.09 -26.04
CA LEU A 127 -3.57 4.56 -24.82
C LEU A 127 -4.69 4.05 -23.91
N LEU A 128 -4.54 2.82 -23.40
CA LEU A 128 -5.38 2.31 -22.33
C LEU A 128 -4.86 2.87 -21.00
N PHE A 129 -5.75 3.32 -20.12
CA PHE A 129 -5.39 3.76 -18.78
C PHE A 129 -6.23 3.01 -17.75
N LEU A 130 -5.57 2.23 -16.90
CA LEU A 130 -6.19 1.49 -15.80
C LEU A 130 -5.64 2.04 -14.49
N THR A 131 -6.49 2.19 -13.49
CA THR A 131 -6.10 2.62 -12.14
C THR A 131 -7.09 2.05 -11.16
N ASP A 132 -6.66 1.86 -9.91
CA ASP A 132 -7.56 1.59 -8.77
C ASP A 132 -8.55 0.44 -9.00
N LEU A 133 -8.09 -0.65 -9.63
CA LEU A 133 -8.96 -1.82 -9.86
C LEU A 133 -9.45 -2.45 -8.55
N HIS A 134 -8.71 -2.28 -7.45
CA HIS A 134 -9.04 -2.75 -6.09
C HIS A 134 -9.74 -4.11 -6.08
N TRP A 135 -8.98 -5.15 -6.45
CA TRP A 135 -9.49 -6.52 -6.43
C TRP A 135 -9.66 -7.01 -4.99
N ASP A 136 -10.88 -7.40 -4.66
CA ASP A 136 -11.22 -8.08 -3.42
C ASP A 136 -11.48 -9.56 -3.64
N ARG A 137 -10.49 -10.38 -3.25
CA ARG A 137 -10.60 -11.84 -3.28
C ARG A 137 -11.69 -12.40 -2.36
N HIS A 138 -12.20 -11.63 -1.41
CA HIS A 138 -13.24 -12.06 -0.47
C HIS A 138 -14.61 -11.47 -0.78
N TYR A 139 -14.76 -10.77 -1.91
CA TYR A 139 -16.06 -10.25 -2.32
C TYR A 139 -17.05 -11.42 -2.50
N THR A 140 -18.19 -11.32 -1.83
CA THR A 140 -19.25 -12.35 -1.90
C THR A 140 -20.58 -11.71 -2.29
N PRO A 141 -21.13 -12.02 -3.47
CA PRO A 141 -22.48 -11.58 -3.83
C PRO A 141 -23.53 -11.97 -2.79
N GLY A 142 -24.46 -11.07 -2.51
CA GLY A 142 -25.51 -11.23 -1.50
C GLY A 142 -25.08 -10.95 -0.06
N SER A 143 -23.79 -10.66 0.20
CA SER A 143 -23.32 -10.25 1.53
C SER A 143 -23.72 -8.81 1.87
N GLU A 144 -23.55 -8.40 3.12
CA GLU A 144 -23.95 -7.07 3.61
C GLU A 144 -23.09 -5.94 3.02
N PRO A 145 -23.65 -5.01 2.22
CA PRO A 145 -22.89 -3.87 1.71
C PRO A 145 -22.79 -2.69 2.67
N ALA A 146 -23.68 -2.59 3.67
CA ALA A 146 -23.72 -1.52 4.66
C ALA A 146 -23.27 -2.00 6.06
N CYS A 147 -22.13 -2.70 6.09
CA CYS A 147 -21.53 -3.21 7.33
C CYS A 147 -20.82 -2.09 8.14
N PRO A 148 -20.52 -2.29 9.44
CA PRO A 148 -19.78 -1.30 10.24
C PRO A 148 -18.27 -1.26 9.95
N ASP A 149 -17.72 -2.27 9.28
CA ASP A 149 -16.30 -2.34 8.93
C ASP A 149 -15.93 -1.34 7.81
N PRO A 150 -14.64 -0.96 7.64
CA PRO A 150 -14.24 -0.01 6.60
C PRO A 150 -14.43 -0.53 5.17
N LEU A 151 -14.55 -1.85 4.98
CA LEU A 151 -14.78 -2.49 3.70
C LEU A 151 -15.79 -3.64 3.87
N CYS A 152 -16.86 -3.61 3.09
CA CYS A 152 -18.02 -4.51 3.16
C CYS A 152 -18.09 -5.44 1.95
N CYS A 153 -19.26 -6.01 1.67
CA CYS A 153 -19.49 -6.96 0.58
C CYS A 153 -18.64 -8.25 0.69
N ARG A 154 -18.31 -8.64 1.92
CA ARG A 154 -17.55 -9.85 2.26
C ARG A 154 -18.34 -10.76 3.19
N GLY A 155 -17.97 -12.04 3.21
CA GLY A 155 -18.50 -13.01 4.16
C GLY A 155 -19.78 -13.70 3.68
N ALA A 156 -20.63 -14.12 4.62
CA ALA A 156 -21.82 -14.90 4.30
C ALA A 156 -22.88 -14.05 3.59
N ALA A 157 -23.44 -14.58 2.50
CA ALA A 157 -24.62 -14.01 1.87
C ALA A 157 -25.79 -14.02 2.85
N ARG A 158 -26.56 -12.93 2.89
CA ARG A 158 -27.76 -12.82 3.72
C ARG A 158 -29.00 -13.04 2.86
N PRO A 159 -29.97 -13.85 3.31
CA PRO A 159 -31.24 -13.99 2.61
C PRO A 159 -32.04 -12.68 2.70
N GLY A 160 -32.54 -12.20 1.56
CA GLY A 160 -33.38 -11.01 1.47
C GLY A 160 -32.87 -9.99 0.44
N PRO A 161 -33.65 -8.94 0.16
CA PRO A 161 -33.24 -7.84 -0.70
C PRO A 161 -32.13 -7.01 -0.04
N GLY A 162 -31.29 -6.36 -0.86
CA GLY A 162 -30.26 -5.42 -0.39
C GLY A 162 -28.88 -6.00 -0.10
N GLY A 163 -28.64 -7.27 -0.45
CA GLY A 163 -27.29 -7.84 -0.46
C GLY A 163 -26.47 -7.35 -1.65
N ALA A 164 -25.15 -7.42 -1.53
CA ALA A 164 -24.19 -6.96 -2.53
C ALA A 164 -24.43 -7.58 -3.91
N GLY A 165 -24.46 -6.76 -4.96
CA GLY A 165 -24.65 -7.21 -6.34
C GLY A 165 -23.60 -8.20 -6.82
N PHE A 166 -23.91 -8.95 -7.88
CA PHE A 166 -22.96 -9.89 -8.46
C PHE A 166 -21.72 -9.19 -9.00
N TRP A 167 -21.87 -8.09 -9.76
CA TRP A 167 -20.78 -7.37 -10.43
C TRP A 167 -20.07 -6.32 -9.54
N GLY A 168 -20.47 -6.18 -8.29
CA GLY A 168 -20.13 -5.03 -7.45
C GLY A 168 -21.37 -4.43 -6.81
N GLU A 169 -21.16 -3.49 -5.90
CA GLU A 169 -22.24 -2.83 -5.18
C GLU A 169 -21.90 -1.36 -4.92
N TYR A 170 -22.92 -0.49 -4.93
CA TYR A 170 -22.77 0.92 -4.56
C TYR A 170 -22.68 1.07 -3.04
N GLY A 171 -21.48 0.85 -2.51
CA GLY A 171 -21.16 0.99 -1.11
C GLY A 171 -19.65 1.10 -0.87
N LYS A 172 -19.23 0.93 0.38
CA LYS A 172 -17.81 0.79 0.72
C LYS A 172 -17.35 -0.65 0.44
N CYS A 173 -17.30 -0.98 -0.84
CA CYS A 173 -16.97 -2.31 -1.35
C CYS A 173 -15.98 -2.20 -2.51
N ASP A 174 -15.13 -3.21 -2.61
CA ASP A 174 -14.15 -3.37 -3.69
C ASP A 174 -14.71 -4.31 -4.78
N LEU A 175 -13.93 -4.57 -5.84
CA LEU A 175 -14.41 -5.35 -6.99
C LEU A 175 -14.12 -6.85 -6.85
N PRO A 176 -15.09 -7.73 -7.21
CA PRO A 176 -14.77 -9.13 -7.41
C PRO A 176 -13.98 -9.34 -8.71
N LEU A 177 -13.24 -10.46 -8.78
CA LEU A 177 -12.36 -10.76 -9.91
C LEU A 177 -13.12 -10.79 -11.25
N HIS A 178 -14.31 -11.39 -11.28
CA HIS A 178 -15.09 -11.55 -12.51
C HIS A 178 -15.52 -10.20 -13.12
N THR A 179 -15.63 -9.13 -12.32
CA THR A 179 -15.87 -7.78 -12.85
C THR A 179 -14.65 -7.22 -13.57
N ILE A 180 -13.46 -7.47 -13.02
CA ILE A 180 -12.19 -7.07 -13.65
C ILE A 180 -11.95 -7.89 -14.93
N GLU A 181 -12.22 -9.19 -14.90
CA GLU A 181 -12.15 -10.05 -16.08
C GLU A 181 -13.15 -9.60 -17.16
N ALA A 182 -14.38 -9.25 -16.77
CA ALA A 182 -15.37 -8.72 -17.70
C ALA A 182 -14.95 -7.38 -18.31
N LEU A 183 -14.34 -6.47 -17.52
CA LEU A 183 -13.78 -5.22 -18.04
C LEU A 183 -12.74 -5.52 -19.12
N LEU A 184 -11.78 -6.41 -18.83
CA LEU A 184 -10.70 -6.74 -19.75
C LEU A 184 -11.19 -7.51 -20.99
N ALA A 185 -12.22 -8.35 -20.85
CA ALA A 185 -12.83 -9.09 -21.96
C ALA A 185 -13.58 -8.19 -22.95
N GLN A 186 -14.06 -7.03 -22.51
CA GLN A 186 -14.73 -6.04 -23.36
C GLN A 186 -13.73 -5.14 -24.11
N LEU A 187 -12.44 -5.23 -23.81
CA LEU A 187 -11.43 -4.52 -24.57
C LEU A 187 -11.31 -5.15 -25.97
N PRO A 188 -11.24 -4.34 -27.04
CA PRO A 188 -10.91 -4.86 -28.35
C PRO A 188 -9.54 -5.57 -28.32
N PRO A 189 -9.28 -6.53 -29.23
CA PRO A 189 -7.99 -7.20 -29.33
C PRO A 189 -6.83 -6.19 -29.28
N ALA A 190 -5.91 -6.40 -28.33
CA ALA A 190 -4.88 -5.42 -27.99
C ALA A 190 -3.98 -5.04 -29.17
N SER A 191 -3.80 -5.95 -30.14
CA SER A 191 -3.00 -5.71 -31.35
C SER A 191 -3.56 -4.62 -32.27
N ASP A 192 -4.87 -4.34 -32.19
CA ASP A 192 -5.57 -3.55 -33.21
C ASP A 192 -6.15 -2.23 -32.66
N ALA A 193 -6.07 -2.00 -31.34
CA ALA A 193 -6.82 -0.91 -30.71
C ALA A 193 -6.01 0.04 -29.80
N PHE A 194 -4.90 -0.40 -29.20
CA PHE A 194 -4.11 0.42 -28.27
C PHE A 194 -2.61 0.27 -28.53
N ALA A 195 -1.87 1.38 -28.51
CA ALA A 195 -0.42 1.40 -28.70
C ALA A 195 0.35 1.01 -27.42
N ALA A 196 -0.22 1.31 -26.25
CA ALA A 196 0.30 0.95 -24.95
C ALA A 196 -0.80 1.06 -23.87
N ALA A 197 -0.48 0.58 -22.68
CA ALA A 197 -1.30 0.78 -21.48
C ALA A 197 -0.48 1.45 -20.39
N TYR A 198 -1.11 2.38 -19.67
CA TYR A 198 -0.64 2.87 -18.38
C TYR A 198 -1.49 2.24 -17.29
N TRP A 199 -0.82 1.70 -16.28
CA TRP A 199 -1.48 1.13 -15.11
C TRP A 199 -0.79 1.66 -13.87
N THR A 200 -1.51 2.47 -13.10
CA THR A 200 -1.05 3.13 -11.88
C THR A 200 -1.61 2.46 -10.65
#